data_AF-A0A9P7KX25-F1
#
_entry.id   AF-A0A9P7KX25-F1
#
_cell.length_a   1.000
_cell.length_b   1.000
_cell.length_c   1.000
_cell.angle_alpha   90.00
_cell.angle_beta   90.00
_cell.angle_gamma   90.00
#
_symmetry.space_group_name_H-M   'P 1'
#
loop_
_entity.id
_entity.type
_entity.pdbx_description
1 polymer ?
#
loop_
_entity_poly.entity_id
_entity_poly.type
_entity_poly.pdbx_seq_one_letter_code
_entity_poly.pdbx_strand_id
1 'polypeptide(L)'
;MHRTLRSLVAVFGVAFASLQAPENSAGDLDKRSARGYAPTLEIQNPVLTSKWVEDSDFVQVLEMIIYNSHSTNYLTLADTLNVTLTSDSLVLVRPGTLTRLAPKQGAVVQIGVKNKRGVSRGSQCSGTVVATYGQGYGVKKSTQAFTGTCGIPDYQANDASINFHWSPEWFNNAKFGIFIHWGIYSVPAYGSVSPKTTQNGTGVNFKYDHFMSNFSDAGYNPKEWVDLFAEAGARYMVPVTKHHEGLALFNTSDTISKRSSMHYGPKRDLTGALLDAAARYQPQIRRGTYFSMPEWFNPAYSKYRDSDPIFAGACFGLNDTNPYDGSTVKYTGYVPVKDFVTDIQLPQMRELAYNYNTELMWCDIGGPNNSTIFMSEWLNRARTQGRQVSFNSRCGLNGDFSTPEYTTNGNTVVSKWETNRGMDPFSFGYNYQTPDNQYLNGNDIVQTLVDTISKNGNFLLDIGPTHNGSIPQIMQNGLRDAGSWILPHGEAIYNTRFWSATPGTGNLRYTTTHDAFYIFYLTQPPSTLTISDPIPWLPGDTVTALGGSANGTVIPTERTSSGLVLRIPQAAISGDKYVWCFKVSYTSKW
;
A
#
# COMPACT_ATOMS: atom_id res chain seq x y z
N MET A 1 -13.32 2.18 19.87
CA MET A 1 -11.90 2.35 19.44
C MET A 1 -11.35 3.77 19.70
N HIS A 2 -11.42 4.30 20.94
CA HIS A 2 -10.97 5.68 21.19
C HIS A 2 -10.10 5.91 22.44
N ARG A 3 -9.70 4.87 23.19
CA ARG A 3 -8.86 5.07 24.38
C ARG A 3 -7.97 3.87 24.70
N THR A 4 -6.87 3.72 23.96
CA THR A 4 -5.60 3.10 24.44
C THR A 4 -4.54 3.18 23.33
N LEU A 5 -4.10 4.40 23.02
CA LEU A 5 -2.97 4.70 22.12
C LEU A 5 -1.94 5.59 22.83
N ARG A 6 -1.81 5.41 24.14
CA ARG A 6 -0.86 6.11 25.01
C ARG A 6 0.01 5.08 25.70
N SER A 7 0.98 4.52 24.99
CA SER A 7 2.28 4.04 25.50
C SER A 7 3.02 3.26 24.40
N LEU A 8 3.55 3.99 23.40
CA LEU A 8 4.69 3.59 22.51
C LEU A 8 4.95 4.61 21.37
N VAL A 9 4.46 5.85 21.50
CA VAL A 9 4.72 6.97 20.57
C VAL A 9 6.13 7.59 20.78
N ALA A 10 6.96 7.02 21.65
CA ALA A 10 8.20 7.67 22.11
C ALA A 10 9.44 7.48 21.21
N VAL A 11 9.34 6.86 20.02
CA VAL A 11 10.52 6.65 19.14
C VAL A 11 10.39 7.32 17.75
N PHE A 12 9.22 7.83 17.37
CA PHE A 12 9.01 8.50 16.07
C PHE A 12 8.34 9.88 16.16
N GLY A 13 8.56 10.59 17.27
CA GLY A 13 8.07 11.96 17.45
C GLY A 13 8.94 12.99 16.75
N VAL A 14 8.89 13.08 15.42
CA VAL A 14 9.30 14.32 14.73
C VAL A 14 8.03 15.15 14.50
N ALA A 15 7.79 16.11 15.38
CA ALA A 15 6.82 17.15 15.13
C ALA A 15 7.36 18.05 14.00
N PHE A 16 6.82 17.90 12.80
CA PHE A 16 7.01 18.91 11.75
C PHE A 16 6.17 20.13 12.15
N ALA A 17 6.82 21.15 12.69
CA ALA A 17 6.20 22.45 12.91
C ALA A 17 5.73 23.00 11.56
N SER A 18 4.49 23.49 11.49
CA SER A 18 4.02 24.27 10.35
C SER A 18 4.88 25.53 10.23
N LEU A 19 5.72 25.60 9.21
CA LEU A 19 6.60 26.74 8.97
C LEU A 19 6.11 27.51 7.74
N GLN A 20 5.93 28.82 7.90
CA GLN A 20 5.73 29.74 6.79
C GLN A 20 6.89 29.64 5.81
N ALA A 21 6.57 29.63 4.51
CA ALA A 21 7.57 29.67 3.45
C ALA A 21 8.42 30.95 3.58
N PRO A 22 9.74 30.90 3.35
CA PRO A 22 10.55 32.11 3.27
C PRO A 22 10.08 32.98 2.10
N GLU A 23 9.87 34.27 2.36
CA GLU A 23 9.54 35.29 1.35
C GLU A 23 10.75 35.54 0.43
N ASN A 24 10.98 34.65 -0.54
CA ASN A 24 11.98 34.89 -1.58
C ASN A 24 11.27 35.48 -2.81
N SER A 25 11.34 36.79 -2.98
CA SER A 25 10.94 37.46 -4.23
C SER A 25 11.83 37.02 -5.40
N ALA A 26 11.34 37.10 -6.64
CA ALA A 26 12.11 36.75 -7.84
C ALA A 26 13.50 37.44 -7.91
N GLY A 27 13.62 38.65 -7.35
CA GLY A 27 14.88 39.40 -7.28
C GLY A 27 15.93 38.86 -6.29
N ASP A 28 15.56 37.98 -5.35
CA ASP A 28 16.51 37.32 -4.44
C ASP A 28 17.02 35.98 -5.01
N LEU A 29 16.30 35.38 -5.97
CA LEU A 29 16.74 34.19 -6.71
C LEU A 29 17.87 34.52 -7.71
N ASP A 30 17.88 35.72 -8.31
CA ASP A 30 18.92 36.21 -9.23
C ASP A 30 20.27 36.50 -8.55
N LYS A 31 20.28 36.78 -7.24
CA LYS A 31 21.53 37.08 -6.50
C LYS A 31 22.33 35.82 -6.11
N ARG A 32 21.90 34.63 -6.53
CA ARG A 32 22.46 33.34 -6.11
C ARG A 32 23.73 32.95 -6.86
N SER A 33 23.84 33.27 -8.15
CA SER A 33 25.08 33.11 -8.93
C SER A 33 26.23 33.96 -8.37
N ALA A 34 25.92 34.99 -7.59
CA ALA A 34 26.89 35.91 -7.01
C ALA A 34 27.32 35.58 -5.56
N ARG A 35 26.64 34.68 -4.82
CA ARG A 35 26.90 34.49 -3.37
C ARG A 35 27.71 33.24 -2.96
N GLY A 36 27.91 32.23 -3.81
CA GLY A 36 29.04 31.29 -3.65
C GLY A 36 29.03 30.27 -2.48
N TYR A 37 27.88 29.76 -1.99
CA TYR A 37 27.87 28.75 -0.90
C TYR A 37 26.88 27.59 -1.14
N ALA A 38 27.30 26.36 -0.81
CA ALA A 38 26.48 25.14 -0.79
C ALA A 38 25.36 25.18 0.28
N PRO A 39 24.31 24.33 0.20
CA PRO A 39 23.33 24.17 1.29
C PRO A 39 23.95 23.57 2.56
N THR A 40 23.16 23.47 3.63
CA THR A 40 23.54 22.75 4.86
C THR A 40 22.67 21.52 4.97
N LEU A 41 23.27 20.33 4.84
CA LEU A 41 22.55 19.07 4.86
C LEU A 41 22.85 18.29 6.15
N GLU A 42 21.81 17.69 6.69
CA GLU A 42 21.85 16.83 7.86
C GLU A 42 21.34 15.44 7.48
N ILE A 43 22.02 14.39 7.97
CA ILE A 43 21.55 13.01 7.86
C ILE A 43 20.79 12.69 9.14
N GLN A 44 19.51 12.35 9.02
CA GLN A 44 18.64 12.02 10.14
C GLN A 44 18.23 10.54 10.06
N ASN A 45 18.27 9.88 11.22
CA ASN A 45 17.77 8.52 11.43
C ASN A 45 18.22 7.49 10.38
N PRO A 46 19.54 7.30 10.14
CA PRO A 46 20.00 6.19 9.31
C PRO A 46 19.68 4.84 9.94
N VAL A 47 18.91 4.01 9.24
CA VAL A 47 18.44 2.70 9.70
C VAL A 47 18.82 1.62 8.69
N LEU A 48 19.49 0.56 9.15
CA LEU A 48 19.60 -0.70 8.42
C LEU A 48 18.25 -1.40 8.45
N THR A 49 17.58 -1.44 7.30
CA THR A 49 16.24 -2.02 7.18
C THR A 49 16.30 -3.52 6.92
N SER A 50 15.17 -4.21 7.03
CA SER A 50 15.04 -5.59 6.53
C SER A 50 14.79 -5.69 5.03
N LYS A 51 14.67 -4.55 4.34
CA LYS A 51 14.45 -4.49 2.89
C LYS A 51 15.74 -4.80 2.15
N TRP A 52 15.61 -5.41 0.98
CA TRP A 52 16.70 -5.50 0.00
C TRP A 52 16.24 -5.06 -1.38
N VAL A 53 17.20 -4.73 -2.24
CA VAL A 53 16.91 -4.46 -3.65
C VAL A 53 16.50 -5.77 -4.32
N GLU A 54 15.27 -5.85 -4.85
CA GLU A 54 14.82 -7.03 -5.60
C GLU A 54 15.76 -7.35 -6.77
N ASP A 55 15.85 -8.62 -7.14
CA ASP A 55 16.75 -9.15 -8.18
C ASP A 55 18.25 -8.88 -7.94
N SER A 56 18.62 -8.49 -6.72
CA SER A 56 20.00 -8.42 -6.26
C SER A 56 20.36 -9.61 -5.37
N ASP A 57 21.65 -9.86 -5.20
CA ASP A 57 22.17 -10.80 -4.19
C ASP A 57 22.09 -10.16 -2.78
N PHE A 58 20.85 -9.99 -2.30
CA PHE A 58 20.48 -9.42 -1.00
C PHE A 58 21.20 -8.12 -0.63
N VAL A 59 21.29 -7.16 -1.57
CA VAL A 59 21.77 -5.81 -1.25
C VAL A 59 20.80 -5.16 -0.29
N GLN A 60 21.15 -5.14 0.99
CA GLN A 60 20.34 -4.59 2.08
C GLN A 60 20.21 -3.07 1.90
N VAL A 61 19.03 -2.54 2.19
CA VAL A 61 18.77 -1.11 2.13
C VAL A 61 19.05 -0.47 3.49
N LEU A 62 19.93 0.52 3.50
CA LEU A 62 20.05 1.49 4.59
C LEU A 62 19.29 2.76 4.17
N GLU A 63 18.27 3.11 4.94
CA GLU A 63 17.38 4.25 4.67
C GLU A 63 17.64 5.37 5.67
N MET A 64 17.53 6.62 5.21
CA MET A 64 17.69 7.81 6.05
C MET A 64 16.87 8.98 5.49
N ILE A 65 16.74 10.04 6.28
CA ILE A 65 16.24 11.33 5.81
C ILE A 65 17.45 12.25 5.60
N ILE A 66 17.59 12.82 4.40
CA ILE A 66 18.46 13.97 4.18
C ILE A 66 17.61 15.22 4.37
N TYR A 67 17.97 16.04 5.36
CA TYR A 67 17.28 17.29 5.68
C TYR A 67 18.14 18.48 5.30
N ASN A 68 17.58 19.44 4.58
CA ASN A 68 18.25 20.70 4.28
C ASN A 68 17.92 21.73 5.36
N SER A 69 18.82 21.88 6.34
CA SER A 69 18.63 22.83 7.43
C SER A 69 19.00 24.27 7.08
N HIS A 70 19.51 24.52 5.87
CA HIS A 70 19.75 25.88 5.41
C HIS A 70 18.45 26.68 5.35
N SER A 71 18.53 27.98 5.61
CA SER A 71 17.40 28.91 5.56
C SER A 71 16.94 29.29 4.15
N THR A 72 17.80 29.13 3.13
CA THR A 72 17.62 29.77 1.81
C THR A 72 18.19 28.95 0.65
N ASN A 73 19.29 28.23 0.87
CA ASN A 73 19.97 27.54 -0.22
C ASN A 73 19.34 26.16 -0.49
N TYR A 74 19.06 25.90 -1.76
CA TYR A 74 18.59 24.60 -2.24
C TYR A 74 19.78 23.67 -2.47
N LEU A 75 19.57 22.37 -2.29
CA LEU A 75 20.35 21.36 -2.99
C LEU A 75 19.90 21.30 -4.45
N THR A 76 20.86 21.30 -5.39
CA THR A 76 20.60 21.24 -6.84
C THR A 76 21.54 20.26 -7.54
N LEU A 77 21.36 20.06 -8.85
CA LEU A 77 22.26 19.26 -9.68
C LEU A 77 23.73 19.71 -9.59
N ALA A 78 23.99 21.00 -9.32
CA ALA A 78 25.34 21.54 -9.22
C ALA A 78 26.08 21.07 -7.95
N ASP A 79 25.34 20.67 -6.90
CA ASP A 79 25.93 20.25 -5.64
C ASP A 79 26.38 18.78 -5.66
N THR A 80 25.86 17.96 -6.59
CA THR A 80 26.22 16.53 -6.76
C THR A 80 26.20 15.75 -5.43
N LEU A 81 25.05 15.72 -4.74
CA LEU A 81 24.93 14.96 -3.50
C LEU A 81 25.23 13.48 -3.74
N ASN A 82 26.22 12.97 -3.00
CA ASN A 82 26.58 11.56 -2.96
C ASN A 82 26.58 11.08 -1.51
N VAL A 83 25.72 10.11 -1.20
CA VAL A 83 25.57 9.49 0.11
C VAL A 83 26.22 8.12 0.10
N THR A 84 27.16 7.92 1.00
CA THR A 84 28.01 6.74 1.13
C THR A 84 28.07 6.29 2.59
N LEU A 85 28.89 5.28 2.91
CA LEU A 85 29.14 4.87 4.28
C LEU A 85 30.59 4.44 4.50
N THR A 86 31.04 4.58 5.75
CA THR A 86 32.24 3.94 6.28
C THR A 86 31.83 2.98 7.39
N SER A 87 32.27 1.72 7.32
CA SER A 87 31.97 0.69 8.32
C SER A 87 33.02 -0.40 8.27
N ASP A 88 33.33 -1.01 9.42
CA ASP A 88 34.19 -2.20 9.50
C ASP A 88 33.46 -3.47 9.07
N SER A 89 32.12 -3.46 9.11
CA SER A 89 31.28 -4.63 8.86
C SER A 89 30.56 -4.61 7.51
N LEU A 90 30.40 -3.44 6.91
CA LEU A 90 29.63 -3.25 5.68
C LEU A 90 30.48 -2.67 4.55
N VAL A 91 30.12 -3.05 3.32
CA VAL A 91 30.59 -2.42 2.08
C VAL A 91 29.42 -1.74 1.38
N LEU A 92 29.66 -0.53 0.89
CA LEU A 92 28.70 0.18 0.03
C LEU A 92 28.67 -0.50 -1.34
N VAL A 93 27.47 -0.80 -1.84
CA VAL A 93 27.25 -1.37 -3.17
C VAL A 93 26.52 -0.37 -4.08
N ARG A 94 25.60 0.41 -3.51
CA ARG A 94 24.85 1.43 -4.24
C ARG A 94 24.83 2.74 -3.45
N PRO A 95 25.45 3.83 -3.95
CA PRO A 95 25.35 5.13 -3.29
C PRO A 95 23.94 5.70 -3.41
N GLY A 96 23.63 6.63 -2.51
CA GLY A 96 22.39 7.39 -2.53
C GLY A 96 22.63 8.76 -3.14
N THR A 97 21.66 9.27 -3.88
CA THR A 97 21.72 10.58 -4.53
C THR A 97 20.40 11.32 -4.34
N LEU A 98 20.43 12.64 -4.53
CA LEU A 98 19.23 13.46 -4.58
C LEU A 98 19.48 14.65 -5.50
N THR A 99 18.56 14.92 -6.42
CA THR A 99 18.69 16.01 -7.40
C THR A 99 18.29 17.37 -6.81
N ARG A 100 17.26 17.40 -5.97
CA ARG A 100 16.66 18.64 -5.44
C ARG A 100 16.25 18.46 -3.99
N LEU A 101 16.58 19.45 -3.15
CA LEU A 101 16.03 19.58 -1.80
C LEU A 101 15.93 21.05 -1.40
N ALA A 102 14.72 21.55 -1.22
CA ALA A 102 14.52 22.94 -0.83
C ALA A 102 14.89 23.20 0.64
N PRO A 103 15.14 24.46 1.02
CA PRO A 103 15.34 24.86 2.41
C PRO A 103 14.26 24.32 3.33
N LYS A 104 14.67 23.84 4.50
CA LYS A 104 13.80 23.31 5.55
C LYS A 104 12.95 22.10 5.16
N GLN A 105 13.35 21.37 4.11
CA GLN A 105 12.67 20.15 3.66
C GLN A 105 13.54 18.91 3.86
N GLY A 106 12.89 17.76 3.96
CA GLY A 106 13.54 16.46 4.07
C GLY A 106 13.13 15.53 2.92
N ALA A 107 14.03 14.62 2.54
CA ALA A 107 13.73 13.57 1.58
C ALA A 107 14.30 12.23 2.06
N VAL A 108 13.55 11.16 1.81
CA VAL A 108 14.03 9.79 2.05
C VAL A 108 15.09 9.47 1.01
N VAL A 109 16.27 9.07 1.47
CA VAL A 109 17.38 8.60 0.64
C VAL A 109 17.77 7.20 1.09
N GLN A 110 18.07 6.35 0.12
CA GLN A 110 18.44 4.96 0.34
C GLN A 110 19.82 4.68 -0.25
N ILE A 111 20.62 3.90 0.47
CA ILE A 111 21.88 3.33 -0.03
C ILE A 111 21.81 1.80 0.08
N GLY A 112 22.49 1.11 -0.83
CA GLY A 112 22.58 -0.35 -0.85
C GLY A 112 23.90 -0.82 -0.24
N VAL A 113 23.82 -1.79 0.67
CA VAL A 113 24.98 -2.29 1.44
C VAL A 113 25.03 -3.82 1.41
N LYS A 114 26.23 -4.36 1.60
CA LYS A 114 26.46 -5.80 1.84
C LYS A 114 27.38 -6.00 3.03
N ASN A 115 27.24 -7.15 3.68
CA ASN A 115 28.19 -7.61 4.68
C ASN A 115 29.57 -7.79 4.05
N LYS A 116 30.62 -7.32 4.74
CA LYS A 116 31.99 -7.67 4.41
C LYS A 116 32.25 -9.16 4.65
N ARG A 117 33.28 -9.69 3.99
CA ARG A 117 33.70 -11.09 4.17
C ARG A 117 33.97 -11.37 5.66
N GLY A 118 33.39 -12.44 6.18
CA GLY A 118 33.52 -12.85 7.58
C GLY A 118 32.46 -12.25 8.54
N VAL A 119 31.64 -11.31 8.08
CA VAL A 119 30.53 -10.76 8.87
C VAL A 119 29.27 -11.58 8.64
N SER A 120 28.92 -12.38 9.64
CA SER A 120 27.70 -13.20 9.61
C SER A 120 26.45 -12.33 9.57
N ARG A 121 25.45 -12.79 8.83
CA ARG A 121 24.11 -12.21 8.81
C ARG A 121 23.50 -12.23 10.21
N GLY A 122 22.84 -11.14 10.60
CA GLY A 122 22.28 -10.99 11.96
C GLY A 122 23.26 -10.44 12.99
N SER A 123 24.53 -10.22 12.63
CA SER A 123 25.49 -9.57 13.53
C SER A 123 25.12 -8.11 13.76
N GLN A 124 25.42 -7.60 14.95
CA GLN A 124 25.33 -6.17 15.21
C GLN A 124 26.43 -5.42 14.45
N CYS A 125 26.04 -4.36 13.77
CA CYS A 125 26.92 -3.55 12.95
C CYS A 125 26.78 -2.08 13.29
N SER A 126 27.87 -1.36 13.06
CA SER A 126 27.93 0.07 13.20
C SER A 126 28.70 0.66 12.03
N GLY A 127 28.50 1.95 11.83
CA GLY A 127 29.20 2.70 10.81
C GLY A 127 28.82 4.16 10.86
N THR A 128 29.30 4.90 9.87
CA THR A 128 28.98 6.31 9.67
C THR A 128 28.51 6.49 8.24
N VAL A 129 27.28 6.97 8.07
CA VAL A 129 26.81 7.47 6.77
C VAL A 129 27.50 8.79 6.50
N VAL A 130 27.92 9.00 5.25
CA VAL A 130 28.65 10.18 4.81
C VAL A 130 27.95 10.77 3.58
N ALA A 131 27.43 11.99 3.71
CA ALA A 131 26.91 12.78 2.61
C ALA A 131 27.98 13.79 2.17
N THR A 132 28.42 13.71 0.91
CA THR A 132 29.34 14.68 0.29
C THR A 132 28.62 15.46 -0.80
N TYR A 133 28.78 16.78 -0.82
CA TYR A 133 28.07 17.67 -1.75
C TYR A 133 28.79 19.03 -1.87
N GLY A 134 28.31 19.90 -2.76
CA GLY A 134 28.81 21.27 -2.92
C GLY A 134 30.19 21.36 -3.59
N GLN A 135 30.48 20.48 -4.56
CA GLN A 135 31.80 20.40 -5.22
C GLN A 135 32.29 21.76 -5.77
N GLY A 136 31.37 22.62 -6.24
CA GLY A 136 31.68 23.97 -6.73
C GLY A 136 31.99 25.02 -5.66
N TYR A 137 31.80 24.72 -4.37
CA TYR A 137 31.91 25.67 -3.24
C TYR A 137 32.85 25.18 -2.14
N GLY A 138 33.71 24.21 -2.47
CA GLY A 138 34.47 23.42 -1.51
C GLY A 138 33.61 22.30 -0.92
N VAL A 139 34.07 21.06 -1.09
CA VAL A 139 33.35 19.85 -0.71
C VAL A 139 32.87 19.95 0.74
N LYS A 140 31.55 19.93 0.91
CA LYS A 140 30.90 19.83 2.21
C LYS A 140 30.68 18.37 2.54
N LYS A 141 30.71 18.08 3.83
CA LYS A 141 30.54 16.73 4.37
C LYS A 141 29.61 16.79 5.57
N SER A 142 28.58 15.95 5.55
CA SER A 142 27.72 15.67 6.70
C SER A 142 27.85 14.20 7.05
N THR A 143 27.85 13.88 8.34
CA THR A 143 28.05 12.51 8.81
C THR A 143 27.10 12.17 9.94
N GLN A 144 26.59 10.95 9.95
CA GLN A 144 25.76 10.45 11.04
C GLN A 144 26.13 8.99 11.32
N ALA A 145 26.38 8.69 12.60
CA ALA A 145 26.62 7.33 13.05
C ALA A 145 25.32 6.53 13.03
N PHE A 146 25.42 5.23 12.76
CA PHE A 146 24.31 4.29 12.86
C PHE A 146 24.76 2.99 13.53
N THR A 147 23.77 2.29 14.10
CA THR A 147 23.93 0.89 14.50
C THR A 147 22.71 0.11 14.03
N GLY A 148 22.87 -1.19 13.80
CA GLY A 148 21.76 -2.05 13.39
C GLY A 148 22.24 -3.43 12.97
N THR A 149 21.31 -4.22 12.43
CA THR A 149 21.56 -5.61 12.07
C THR A 149 22.13 -5.72 10.65
N CYS A 150 23.32 -6.30 10.52
CA CYS A 150 23.94 -6.57 9.22
C CYS A 150 23.27 -7.73 8.48
N GLY A 151 22.83 -7.46 7.25
CA GLY A 151 22.04 -8.40 6.46
C GLY A 151 20.68 -8.66 7.12
N ILE A 152 19.95 -9.62 6.57
CA ILE A 152 18.57 -9.93 7.00
C ILE A 152 18.56 -11.21 7.84
N PRO A 153 18.54 -11.16 9.19
CA PRO A 153 18.62 -12.37 10.04
C PRO A 153 17.47 -13.34 9.77
N ASP A 154 17.57 -14.56 10.32
CA ASP A 154 16.40 -15.44 10.33
C ASP A 154 15.39 -14.89 11.33
N TYR A 155 14.15 -14.77 10.89
CA TYR A 155 13.03 -14.42 11.73
C TYR A 155 12.75 -15.54 12.71
N GLN A 156 12.60 -15.19 13.98
CA GLN A 156 12.21 -16.09 15.07
C GLN A 156 10.73 -15.86 15.42
N ALA A 157 10.08 -16.88 15.98
CA ALA A 157 8.67 -16.84 16.35
C ALA A 157 8.41 -15.99 17.62
N ASN A 158 8.73 -14.70 17.57
CA ASN A 158 8.45 -13.71 18.61
C ASN A 158 8.30 -12.30 18.01
N ASP A 159 7.58 -11.43 18.72
CA ASP A 159 7.25 -10.09 18.24
C ASP A 159 8.48 -9.23 17.94
N ALA A 160 9.52 -9.29 18.77
CA ALA A 160 10.73 -8.48 18.57
C ALA A 160 11.41 -8.82 17.23
N SER A 161 11.48 -10.11 16.88
CA SER A 161 12.05 -10.55 15.62
C SER A 161 11.16 -10.20 14.42
N ILE A 162 9.84 -10.36 14.53
CA ILE A 162 8.92 -10.10 13.41
C ILE A 162 8.75 -8.61 13.17
N ASN A 163 8.70 -7.79 14.22
CA ASN A 163 8.58 -6.32 14.13
C ASN A 163 9.83 -5.65 13.53
N PHE A 164 10.93 -6.38 13.34
CA PHE A 164 12.06 -5.93 12.53
C PHE A 164 11.78 -6.02 11.02
N HIS A 165 10.74 -6.71 10.58
CA HIS A 165 10.34 -6.75 9.17
C HIS A 165 9.76 -5.38 8.73
N TRP A 166 10.07 -4.98 7.50
CA TRP A 166 9.67 -3.70 6.91
C TRP A 166 8.89 -3.98 5.64
N SER A 167 7.93 -3.10 5.33
CA SER A 167 7.23 -3.19 4.04
C SER A 167 8.24 -3.12 2.88
N PRO A 168 8.20 -4.08 1.94
CA PRO A 168 9.15 -4.11 0.84
C PRO A 168 8.90 -2.98 -0.16
N GLU A 169 9.94 -2.62 -0.91
CA GLU A 169 9.86 -1.50 -1.86
C GLU A 169 8.81 -1.71 -2.95
N TRP A 170 8.61 -2.95 -3.43
CA TRP A 170 7.56 -3.23 -4.40
C TRP A 170 6.18 -2.82 -3.89
N PHE A 171 5.87 -3.08 -2.60
CA PHE A 171 4.58 -2.73 -2.01
C PHE A 171 4.45 -1.22 -1.83
N ASN A 172 5.53 -0.58 -1.35
CA ASN A 172 5.57 0.87 -1.19
C ASN A 172 5.41 1.61 -2.53
N ASN A 173 5.88 1.02 -3.62
CA ASN A 173 5.87 1.60 -4.96
C ASN A 173 4.61 1.29 -5.78
N ALA A 174 3.86 0.25 -5.39
CA ALA A 174 2.70 -0.26 -6.13
C ALA A 174 1.51 0.70 -6.13
N LYS A 175 1.26 1.40 -4.99
CA LYS A 175 0.21 2.42 -4.77
C LYS A 175 -1.24 2.00 -4.93
N PHE A 176 -1.60 1.26 -5.97
CA PHE A 176 -2.97 0.93 -6.32
C PHE A 176 -3.12 -0.58 -6.51
N GLY A 177 -4.12 -1.17 -5.86
CA GLY A 177 -4.44 -2.58 -5.97
C GLY A 177 -5.94 -2.86 -5.98
N ILE A 178 -6.30 -4.08 -6.36
CA ILE A 178 -7.69 -4.56 -6.40
C ILE A 178 -7.95 -5.57 -5.29
N PHE A 179 -8.92 -5.29 -4.44
CA PHE A 179 -9.49 -6.23 -3.48
C PHE A 179 -10.66 -6.97 -4.16
N ILE A 180 -10.90 -8.24 -3.81
CA ILE A 180 -11.96 -9.02 -4.43
C ILE A 180 -12.73 -9.80 -3.38
N HIS A 181 -13.91 -9.30 -3.00
CA HIS A 181 -14.85 -10.02 -2.12
C HIS A 181 -15.82 -10.84 -2.94
N TRP A 182 -15.43 -12.09 -3.18
CA TRP A 182 -16.27 -13.11 -3.80
C TRP A 182 -16.40 -14.31 -2.86
N GLY A 183 -17.59 -14.85 -2.72
CA GLY A 183 -17.90 -15.96 -1.81
C GLY A 183 -19.37 -16.34 -1.89
N ILE A 184 -19.84 -17.20 -0.99
CA ILE A 184 -21.25 -17.67 -1.07
C ILE A 184 -22.25 -16.56 -0.71
N TYR A 185 -21.81 -15.51 0.00
CA TYR A 185 -22.58 -14.28 0.21
C TYR A 185 -22.95 -13.56 -1.09
N SER A 186 -22.23 -13.79 -2.21
CA SER A 186 -22.60 -13.24 -3.52
C SER A 186 -23.87 -13.85 -4.10
N VAL A 187 -24.36 -14.98 -3.58
CA VAL A 187 -25.61 -15.64 -4.00
C VAL A 187 -26.85 -14.89 -3.51
N PRO A 188 -27.04 -14.64 -2.19
CA PRO A 188 -28.13 -13.77 -1.73
C PRO A 188 -27.90 -12.31 -2.13
N ALA A 189 -26.65 -11.90 -2.32
CA ALA A 189 -26.25 -10.57 -2.81
C ALA A 189 -26.87 -9.41 -2.02
N TYR A 190 -27.02 -9.57 -0.69
CA TYR A 190 -27.74 -8.62 0.15
C TYR A 190 -26.77 -7.99 1.16
N GLY A 191 -26.65 -6.66 1.15
CA GLY A 191 -25.63 -5.87 1.87
C GLY A 191 -25.71 -5.84 3.40
N SER A 192 -26.31 -6.84 4.06
CA SER A 192 -26.30 -6.91 5.52
C SER A 192 -25.16 -7.79 6.03
N VAL A 193 -24.25 -7.18 6.80
CA VAL A 193 -23.02 -7.79 7.35
C VAL A 193 -23.25 -8.87 8.42
N SER A 194 -24.51 -9.18 8.76
CA SER A 194 -24.84 -10.18 9.78
C SER A 194 -25.31 -11.49 9.13
N PRO A 195 -24.79 -12.64 9.56
CA PRO A 195 -25.24 -13.94 9.04
C PRO A 195 -26.71 -14.24 9.38
N LYS A 196 -27.32 -13.51 10.34
CA LYS A 196 -28.74 -13.65 10.70
C LYS A 196 -29.66 -12.87 9.78
N THR A 197 -29.20 -11.76 9.21
CA THR A 197 -30.01 -10.91 8.33
C THR A 197 -30.05 -11.43 6.90
N THR A 198 -29.03 -12.17 6.45
CA THR A 198 -29.01 -12.84 5.14
C THR A 198 -30.00 -14.00 5.00
N GLN A 199 -30.58 -14.49 6.12
CA GLN A 199 -31.60 -15.56 6.12
C GLN A 199 -33.04 -15.03 6.05
N ASN A 200 -33.26 -13.73 6.31
CA ASN A 200 -34.59 -13.12 6.29
C ASN A 200 -35.18 -13.14 4.86
N GLY A 201 -36.15 -14.03 4.62
CA GLY A 201 -36.89 -14.12 3.36
C GLY A 201 -36.75 -15.45 2.62
N THR A 202 -35.88 -16.35 3.09
CA THR A 202 -35.63 -17.65 2.44
C THR A 202 -36.50 -18.81 2.97
N GLY A 203 -37.29 -18.56 4.02
CA GLY A 203 -38.25 -19.50 4.60
C GLY A 203 -37.64 -20.47 5.62
N VAL A 204 -38.49 -21.13 6.41
CA VAL A 204 -38.12 -21.95 7.58
C VAL A 204 -37.13 -23.08 7.28
N ASN A 205 -37.09 -23.58 6.05
CA ASN A 205 -36.26 -24.73 5.66
C ASN A 205 -34.96 -24.35 4.92
N PHE A 206 -34.68 -23.05 4.73
CA PHE A 206 -33.49 -22.60 4.00
C PHE A 206 -32.41 -22.09 4.95
N LYS A 207 -31.21 -22.67 4.84
CA LYS A 207 -30.05 -22.35 5.67
C LYS A 207 -29.00 -21.65 4.83
N TYR A 208 -28.15 -20.83 5.45
CA TYR A 208 -27.09 -20.10 4.73
C TYR A 208 -26.25 -20.99 3.82
N ASP A 209 -25.84 -22.16 4.29
CA ASP A 209 -25.03 -23.11 3.52
C ASP A 209 -25.74 -23.68 2.28
N HIS A 210 -27.06 -23.57 2.14
CA HIS A 210 -27.76 -23.97 0.91
C HIS A 210 -27.36 -23.10 -0.29
N PHE A 211 -26.91 -21.85 -0.05
CA PHE A 211 -26.39 -20.98 -1.11
C PHE A 211 -25.15 -21.56 -1.81
N MET A 212 -24.41 -22.49 -1.17
CA MET A 212 -23.31 -23.18 -1.82
C MET A 212 -23.72 -23.92 -3.10
N SER A 213 -24.97 -24.35 -3.22
CA SER A 213 -25.47 -25.04 -4.41
C SER A 213 -25.68 -24.11 -5.62
N ASN A 214 -25.86 -22.81 -5.37
CA ASN A 214 -26.06 -21.79 -6.39
C ASN A 214 -24.79 -20.96 -6.66
N PHE A 215 -23.74 -21.14 -5.85
CA PHE A 215 -22.42 -20.57 -6.08
C PHE A 215 -21.70 -21.34 -7.18
N SER A 216 -21.35 -20.66 -8.27
CA SER A 216 -20.75 -21.28 -9.47
C SER A 216 -19.63 -20.42 -10.04
N ASP A 217 -18.87 -20.96 -10.99
CA ASP A 217 -17.79 -20.26 -11.70
C ASP A 217 -18.12 -20.06 -13.19
N ALA A 218 -19.40 -20.14 -13.57
CA ALA A 218 -19.83 -20.10 -14.98
C ALA A 218 -19.50 -18.80 -15.71
N GLY A 219 -19.38 -17.69 -14.98
CA GLY A 219 -18.95 -16.38 -15.47
C GLY A 219 -17.53 -16.00 -15.06
N TYR A 220 -16.79 -16.91 -14.40
CA TYR A 220 -15.45 -16.66 -13.89
C TYR A 220 -14.40 -16.95 -14.96
N ASN A 221 -13.78 -15.88 -15.46
CA ASN A 221 -12.60 -15.98 -16.32
C ASN A 221 -11.41 -15.28 -15.65
N PRO A 222 -10.47 -16.05 -15.06
CA PRO A 222 -9.28 -15.51 -14.41
C PRO A 222 -8.45 -14.57 -15.30
N LYS A 223 -8.37 -14.85 -16.61
CA LYS A 223 -7.61 -14.01 -17.54
C LYS A 223 -8.30 -12.66 -17.74
N GLU A 224 -9.61 -12.65 -17.96
CA GLU A 224 -10.38 -11.40 -18.14
C GLU A 224 -10.34 -10.54 -16.87
N TRP A 225 -10.36 -11.16 -15.68
CA TRP A 225 -10.20 -10.45 -14.42
C TRP A 225 -8.84 -9.73 -14.33
N VAL A 226 -7.74 -10.46 -14.56
CA VAL A 226 -6.40 -9.84 -14.42
C VAL A 226 -6.12 -8.83 -15.53
N ASP A 227 -6.67 -9.03 -16.73
CA ASP A 227 -6.60 -8.04 -17.81
C ASP A 227 -7.35 -6.76 -17.42
N LEU A 228 -8.55 -6.87 -16.84
CA LEU A 228 -9.30 -5.72 -16.32
C LEU A 228 -8.52 -4.98 -15.22
N PHE A 229 -7.86 -5.70 -14.31
CA PHE A 229 -7.06 -5.08 -13.25
C PHE A 229 -5.84 -4.34 -13.81
N ALA A 230 -5.21 -4.89 -14.86
CA ALA A 230 -4.12 -4.24 -15.57
C ALA A 230 -4.62 -2.99 -16.33
N GLU A 231 -5.78 -3.07 -17.00
CA GLU A 231 -6.44 -1.94 -17.66
C GLU A 231 -6.78 -0.82 -16.66
N ALA A 232 -7.14 -1.16 -15.43
CA ALA A 232 -7.36 -0.19 -14.35
C ALA A 232 -6.08 0.46 -13.83
N GLY A 233 -4.90 -0.10 -14.15
CA GLY A 233 -3.61 0.32 -13.61
C GLY A 233 -3.25 -0.28 -12.25
N ALA A 234 -3.91 -1.35 -11.80
CA ALA A 234 -3.53 -1.99 -10.55
C ALA A 234 -2.13 -2.63 -10.65
N ARG A 235 -1.38 -2.59 -9.54
CA ARG A 235 -0.04 -3.21 -9.42
C ARG A 235 -0.01 -4.41 -8.48
N TYR A 236 -1.12 -4.68 -7.81
CA TYR A 236 -1.32 -5.85 -6.99
C TYR A 236 -2.80 -6.16 -6.84
N MET A 237 -3.11 -7.37 -6.43
CA MET A 237 -4.48 -7.80 -6.12
C MET A 237 -4.52 -8.66 -4.87
N VAL A 238 -5.67 -8.68 -4.20
CA VAL A 238 -5.90 -9.42 -2.95
C VAL A 238 -7.28 -10.08 -3.03
N PRO A 239 -7.41 -11.30 -3.59
CA PRO A 239 -8.65 -12.05 -3.49
C PRO A 239 -8.92 -12.53 -2.06
N VAL A 240 -10.19 -12.49 -1.65
CA VAL A 240 -10.69 -13.18 -0.46
C VAL A 240 -10.59 -14.68 -0.68
N THR A 241 -9.59 -15.30 -0.04
CA THR A 241 -9.41 -16.76 -0.14
C THR A 241 -10.30 -17.51 0.84
N LYS A 242 -10.63 -16.88 1.97
CA LYS A 242 -11.61 -17.34 2.96
C LYS A 242 -12.13 -16.15 3.75
N HIS A 243 -13.43 -15.86 3.64
CA HIS A 243 -14.10 -14.86 4.47
C HIS A 243 -14.56 -15.45 5.82
N HIS A 244 -15.20 -14.63 6.64
CA HIS A 244 -15.71 -15.03 7.96
C HIS A 244 -16.67 -16.24 7.94
N GLU A 245 -17.34 -16.50 6.82
CA GLU A 245 -18.20 -17.67 6.65
C GLU A 245 -17.44 -19.01 6.59
N GLY A 246 -16.12 -18.95 6.40
CA GLY A 246 -15.20 -20.09 6.46
C GLY A 246 -15.15 -20.97 5.21
N LEU A 247 -15.78 -20.60 4.09
CA LEU A 247 -15.60 -21.32 2.83
C LEU A 247 -14.25 -20.94 2.19
N ALA A 248 -13.35 -21.91 2.08
CA ALA A 248 -12.08 -21.73 1.39
C ALA A 248 -12.26 -21.77 -0.15
N LEU A 249 -11.84 -20.71 -0.85
CA LEU A 249 -11.84 -20.61 -2.31
C LEU A 249 -10.56 -21.15 -2.97
N PHE A 250 -9.78 -21.92 -2.20
CA PHE A 250 -8.52 -22.52 -2.60
C PHE A 250 -8.51 -24.00 -2.23
N ASN A 251 -7.61 -24.77 -2.84
CA ASN A 251 -7.39 -26.17 -2.51
C ASN A 251 -6.69 -26.30 -1.15
N THR A 252 -7.46 -26.65 -0.13
CA THR A 252 -7.01 -26.94 1.25
C THR A 252 -7.18 -28.42 1.57
N SER A 253 -6.29 -29.00 2.37
CA SER A 253 -6.33 -30.43 2.69
C SER A 253 -7.65 -30.87 3.35
N ASP A 254 -8.16 -32.02 2.91
CA ASP A 254 -9.32 -32.72 3.49
C ASP A 254 -9.13 -33.11 4.96
N THR A 255 -7.88 -33.15 5.44
CA THR A 255 -7.55 -33.37 6.85
C THR A 255 -7.71 -32.12 7.71
N ILE A 256 -7.77 -30.94 7.07
CA ILE A 256 -7.89 -29.63 7.72
C ILE A 256 -9.36 -29.19 7.70
N SER A 257 -9.96 -29.10 6.52
CA SER A 257 -11.35 -28.68 6.34
C SER A 257 -11.88 -29.19 5.01
N LYS A 258 -13.13 -29.64 4.98
CA LYS A 258 -13.85 -29.92 3.74
C LYS A 258 -14.76 -28.77 3.32
N ARG A 259 -14.80 -27.66 4.08
CA ARG A 259 -15.58 -26.47 3.73
C ARG A 259 -14.81 -25.62 2.71
N SER A 260 -14.76 -26.09 1.47
CA SER A 260 -14.08 -25.39 0.38
C SER A 260 -14.82 -25.48 -0.95
N SER A 261 -14.43 -24.61 -1.88
CA SER A 261 -14.83 -24.61 -3.29
C SER A 261 -14.46 -25.90 -4.02
N MET A 262 -13.51 -26.70 -3.50
CA MET A 262 -13.23 -28.05 -4.03
C MET A 262 -14.37 -29.03 -3.72
N HIS A 263 -15.05 -28.85 -2.59
CA HIS A 263 -16.10 -29.75 -2.09
C HIS A 263 -17.51 -29.22 -2.29
N TYR A 264 -17.70 -27.92 -2.53
CA TYR A 264 -19.01 -27.28 -2.66
C TYR A 264 -18.98 -26.21 -3.75
N GLY A 265 -20.14 -25.90 -4.36
CA GLY A 265 -20.22 -24.99 -5.50
C GLY A 265 -19.42 -25.48 -6.71
N PRO A 266 -18.46 -24.71 -7.24
CA PRO A 266 -17.82 -24.96 -8.54
C PRO A 266 -16.87 -26.17 -8.59
N LYS A 267 -16.55 -26.81 -7.45
CA LYS A 267 -15.63 -27.98 -7.38
C LYS A 267 -14.24 -27.70 -7.99
N ARG A 268 -13.73 -26.51 -7.74
CA ARG A 268 -12.52 -25.97 -8.41
C ARG A 268 -11.72 -25.08 -7.48
N ASP A 269 -10.40 -25.09 -7.66
CA ASP A 269 -9.49 -24.12 -7.04
C ASP A 269 -9.59 -22.78 -7.77
N LEU A 270 -10.38 -21.87 -7.20
CA LEU A 270 -10.65 -20.56 -7.79
C LEU A 270 -9.48 -19.60 -7.57
N THR A 271 -8.88 -19.63 -6.37
CA THR A 271 -7.75 -18.78 -5.98
C THR A 271 -6.51 -19.13 -6.81
N GLY A 272 -6.15 -20.41 -6.90
CA GLY A 272 -5.01 -20.87 -7.70
C GLY A 272 -5.14 -20.43 -9.15
N ALA A 273 -6.31 -20.62 -9.76
CA ALA A 273 -6.58 -20.19 -11.12
C ALA A 273 -6.38 -18.66 -11.34
N LEU A 274 -6.75 -17.82 -10.36
CA LEU A 274 -6.55 -16.37 -10.44
C LEU A 274 -5.07 -15.99 -10.35
N LEU A 275 -4.37 -16.54 -9.36
CA LEU A 275 -2.97 -16.21 -9.11
C LEU A 275 -2.07 -16.70 -10.24
N ASP A 276 -2.36 -17.88 -10.80
CA ASP A 276 -1.70 -18.41 -12.00
C ASP A 276 -1.96 -17.54 -13.23
N ALA A 277 -3.19 -17.06 -13.42
CA ALA A 277 -3.52 -16.15 -14.51
C ALA A 277 -2.76 -14.82 -14.38
N ALA A 278 -2.66 -14.25 -13.18
CA ALA A 278 -1.87 -13.05 -12.96
C ALA A 278 -0.38 -13.30 -13.24
N ALA A 279 0.19 -14.39 -12.71
CA ALA A 279 1.59 -14.73 -12.97
C ALA A 279 1.88 -14.93 -14.47
N ARG A 280 0.94 -15.51 -15.22
CA ARG A 280 1.10 -15.83 -16.63
C ARG A 280 0.87 -14.66 -17.57
N TYR A 281 -0.19 -13.88 -17.36
CA TYR A 281 -0.66 -12.87 -18.31
C TYR A 281 -0.35 -11.44 -17.88
N GLN A 282 -0.26 -11.18 -16.57
CA GLN A 282 -0.04 -9.85 -16.01
C GLN A 282 1.00 -9.91 -14.87
N PRO A 283 2.24 -10.37 -15.13
CA PRO A 283 3.24 -10.63 -14.09
C PRO A 283 3.60 -9.40 -13.25
N GLN A 284 3.34 -8.19 -13.77
CA GLN A 284 3.49 -6.92 -13.06
C GLN A 284 2.46 -6.70 -11.92
N ILE A 285 1.38 -7.49 -11.88
CA ILE A 285 0.41 -7.49 -10.78
C ILE A 285 0.90 -8.47 -9.72
N ARG A 286 1.27 -7.95 -8.56
CA ARG A 286 1.68 -8.73 -7.39
C ARG A 286 0.48 -9.46 -6.77
N ARG A 287 0.73 -10.66 -6.24
CA ARG A 287 -0.31 -11.61 -5.84
C ARG A 287 -0.44 -11.66 -4.33
N GLY A 288 -1.44 -10.99 -3.78
CA GLY A 288 -1.82 -11.09 -2.38
C GLY A 288 -2.90 -12.15 -2.14
N THR A 289 -3.15 -12.45 -0.87
CA THR A 289 -4.27 -13.30 -0.43
C THR A 289 -4.86 -12.70 0.83
N TYR A 290 -6.18 -12.50 0.84
CA TYR A 290 -6.89 -12.18 2.06
C TYR A 290 -7.23 -13.45 2.84
N PHE A 291 -7.17 -13.36 4.17
CA PHE A 291 -7.54 -14.46 5.06
C PHE A 291 -8.28 -13.95 6.31
N SER A 292 -9.54 -14.37 6.50
CA SER A 292 -10.27 -14.16 7.76
C SER A 292 -9.66 -15.02 8.86
N MET A 293 -9.17 -14.37 9.92
CA MET A 293 -8.60 -15.06 11.07
C MET A 293 -9.68 -15.85 11.85
N PRO A 294 -10.89 -15.31 12.11
CA PRO A 294 -11.99 -16.05 12.72
C PRO A 294 -12.98 -16.64 11.70
N GLU A 295 -13.86 -17.52 12.18
CA GLU A 295 -15.02 -18.01 11.43
C GLU A 295 -16.32 -17.87 12.24
N TRP A 296 -17.43 -17.51 11.59
CA TRP A 296 -18.72 -17.24 12.24
C TRP A 296 -19.23 -18.41 13.07
N PHE A 297 -19.21 -19.61 12.48
CA PHE A 297 -19.94 -20.77 13.02
C PHE A 297 -19.08 -22.02 13.20
N ASN A 298 -17.75 -21.90 13.07
CA ASN A 298 -16.87 -23.06 13.20
C ASN A 298 -16.85 -23.55 14.66
N PRO A 299 -17.23 -24.81 14.93
CA PRO A 299 -17.28 -25.34 16.29
C PRO A 299 -15.93 -25.27 17.03
N ALA A 300 -14.81 -25.45 16.32
CA ALA A 300 -13.48 -25.38 16.92
C ALA A 300 -13.09 -23.96 17.35
N TYR A 301 -13.73 -22.92 16.78
CA TYR A 301 -13.50 -21.52 17.17
C TYR A 301 -14.29 -21.13 18.42
N SER A 302 -15.35 -21.86 18.78
CA SER A 302 -16.27 -21.49 19.87
C SER A 302 -15.59 -21.16 21.21
N LYS A 303 -14.50 -21.87 21.56
CA LYS A 303 -13.72 -21.61 22.78
C LYS A 303 -13.03 -20.24 22.82
N TYR A 304 -12.89 -19.60 21.66
CA TYR A 304 -12.25 -18.29 21.50
C TYR A 304 -13.26 -17.14 21.44
N ARG A 305 -14.56 -17.41 21.36
CA ARG A 305 -15.60 -16.39 21.17
C ARG A 305 -15.46 -15.20 22.14
N ASP A 306 -15.13 -15.50 23.38
CA ASP A 306 -15.06 -14.50 24.46
C ASP A 306 -13.61 -14.10 24.80
N SER A 307 -12.63 -14.53 23.98
CA SER A 307 -11.20 -14.35 24.25
C SER A 307 -10.59 -13.06 23.68
N ASP A 308 -11.22 -12.45 22.67
CA ASP A 308 -10.74 -11.22 22.06
C ASP A 308 -11.34 -9.99 22.78
N PRO A 309 -10.55 -9.06 23.34
CA PRO A 309 -11.08 -7.92 24.07
C PRO A 309 -11.83 -6.89 23.19
N ILE A 310 -11.64 -6.92 21.87
CA ILE A 310 -12.28 -6.05 20.88
C ILE A 310 -13.53 -6.71 20.31
N PHE A 311 -13.49 -8.02 20.08
CA PHE A 311 -14.55 -8.80 19.41
C PHE A 311 -15.22 -9.84 20.32
N ALA A 312 -15.03 -9.78 21.64
CA ALA A 312 -15.70 -10.67 22.60
C ALA A 312 -17.22 -10.60 22.42
N GLY A 313 -17.85 -11.76 22.27
CA GLY A 313 -19.30 -11.85 22.07
C GLY A 313 -19.78 -11.37 20.69
N ALA A 314 -18.88 -11.15 19.73
CA ALA A 314 -19.22 -10.88 18.34
C ALA A 314 -19.79 -12.12 17.63
N CYS A 315 -19.94 -12.06 16.30
CA CYS A 315 -20.56 -13.12 15.50
C CYS A 315 -19.68 -14.35 15.22
N PHE A 316 -18.53 -14.50 15.90
CA PHE A 316 -17.55 -15.56 15.65
C PHE A 316 -17.64 -16.73 16.65
N GLY A 317 -17.48 -17.96 16.17
CA GLY A 317 -17.63 -19.18 16.98
C GLY A 317 -19.02 -19.35 17.59
N LEU A 318 -20.06 -18.73 17.01
CA LEU A 318 -21.43 -18.90 17.44
C LEU A 318 -21.94 -20.29 17.07
N ASN A 319 -22.88 -20.80 17.85
CA ASN A 319 -23.72 -21.90 17.39
C ASN A 319 -24.63 -21.35 16.29
N ASP A 320 -24.56 -21.94 15.10
CA ASP A 320 -25.51 -21.61 14.05
C ASP A 320 -26.88 -22.19 14.41
N THR A 321 -27.91 -21.35 14.33
CA THR A 321 -29.28 -21.70 14.69
C THR A 321 -30.22 -21.16 13.63
N ASN A 322 -31.15 -21.99 13.19
CA ASN A 322 -32.20 -21.57 12.28
C ASN A 322 -33.03 -20.45 12.96
N PRO A 323 -33.13 -19.25 12.35
CA PRO A 323 -33.81 -18.11 12.96
C PRO A 323 -35.32 -18.28 13.07
N TYR A 324 -35.91 -19.27 12.37
CA TYR A 324 -37.35 -19.51 12.36
C TYR A 324 -37.82 -20.52 13.41
N ASP A 325 -37.04 -21.56 13.69
CA ASP A 325 -37.41 -22.65 14.62
C ASP A 325 -36.42 -22.86 15.78
N GLY A 326 -35.29 -22.15 15.78
CA GLY A 326 -34.26 -22.25 16.82
C GLY A 326 -33.40 -23.51 16.77
N SER A 327 -33.59 -24.40 15.79
CA SER A 327 -32.82 -25.64 15.67
C SER A 327 -31.35 -25.38 15.31
N THR A 328 -30.44 -26.20 15.84
CA THR A 328 -29.02 -26.09 15.53
C THR A 328 -28.73 -26.46 14.07
N VAL A 329 -27.96 -25.62 13.38
CA VAL A 329 -27.46 -25.88 12.04
C VAL A 329 -26.06 -26.48 12.13
N LYS A 330 -25.87 -27.64 11.47
CA LYS A 330 -24.56 -28.29 11.41
C LYS A 330 -23.63 -27.48 10.50
N TYR A 331 -22.40 -27.24 10.97
CA TYR A 331 -21.35 -26.60 10.16
C TYR A 331 -20.94 -27.50 8.98
N THR A 332 -21.33 -27.11 7.76
CA THR A 332 -21.08 -27.91 6.56
C THR A 332 -19.59 -27.98 6.25
N GLY A 333 -19.09 -29.18 5.97
CA GLY A 333 -17.68 -29.43 5.67
C GLY A 333 -16.74 -29.47 6.89
N TYR A 334 -17.27 -29.47 8.12
CA TYR A 334 -16.45 -29.56 9.33
C TYR A 334 -15.63 -30.86 9.38
N VAL A 335 -14.34 -30.74 9.66
CA VAL A 335 -13.45 -31.84 10.02
C VAL A 335 -13.15 -31.69 11.52
N PRO A 336 -13.39 -32.72 12.35
CA PRO A 336 -13.09 -32.64 13.78
C PRO A 336 -11.60 -32.40 14.03
N VAL A 337 -11.28 -31.29 14.71
CA VAL A 337 -9.93 -30.90 15.13
C VAL A 337 -9.91 -30.55 16.62
N LYS A 338 -8.71 -30.43 17.21
CA LYS A 338 -8.57 -30.08 18.64
C LYS A 338 -8.58 -28.56 18.86
N ASP A 339 -8.00 -27.82 17.92
CA ASP A 339 -7.72 -26.40 18.07
C ASP A 339 -7.86 -25.67 16.74
N PHE A 340 -8.76 -24.69 16.66
CA PHE A 340 -8.96 -23.96 15.41
C PHE A 340 -7.69 -23.26 14.92
N VAL A 341 -6.94 -22.62 15.82
CA VAL A 341 -5.76 -21.82 15.44
C VAL A 341 -4.65 -22.74 14.91
N THR A 342 -4.39 -23.83 15.61
CA THR A 342 -3.28 -24.75 15.32
C THR A 342 -3.60 -25.73 14.20
N ASP A 343 -4.83 -26.24 14.14
CA ASP A 343 -5.21 -27.34 13.25
C ASP A 343 -5.98 -26.87 12.00
N ILE A 344 -6.47 -25.62 11.96
CA ILE A 344 -7.17 -25.05 10.79
C ILE A 344 -6.51 -23.77 10.28
N GLN A 345 -6.47 -22.72 11.11
CA GLN A 345 -6.03 -21.38 10.71
C GLN A 345 -4.57 -21.39 10.20
N LEU A 346 -3.63 -21.81 11.04
CA LEU A 346 -2.21 -21.88 10.73
C LEU A 346 -1.89 -22.74 9.49
N PRO A 347 -2.36 -24.00 9.37
CA PRO A 347 -2.03 -24.82 8.21
C PRO A 347 -2.66 -24.28 6.91
N GLN A 348 -3.85 -23.68 6.94
CA GLN A 348 -4.41 -23.00 5.77
C GLN A 348 -3.59 -21.79 5.33
N MET A 349 -3.14 -20.96 6.28
CA MET A 349 -2.25 -19.84 5.96
C MET A 349 -0.93 -20.33 5.37
N ARG A 350 -0.38 -21.44 5.86
CA ARG A 350 0.80 -22.10 5.28
C ARG A 350 0.54 -22.62 3.86
N GLU A 351 -0.62 -23.24 3.60
CA GLU A 351 -0.99 -23.68 2.25
C GLU A 351 -1.00 -22.50 1.28
N LEU A 352 -1.65 -21.39 1.63
CA LEU A 352 -1.66 -20.16 0.84
C LEU A 352 -0.23 -19.63 0.60
N ALA A 353 0.54 -19.45 1.67
CA ALA A 353 1.89 -18.93 1.60
C ALA A 353 2.83 -19.77 0.71
N TYR A 354 2.75 -21.10 0.80
CA TYR A 354 3.75 -22.00 0.23
C TYR A 354 3.35 -22.59 -1.11
N ASN A 355 2.05 -22.80 -1.35
CA ASN A 355 1.56 -23.44 -2.57
C ASN A 355 1.10 -22.42 -3.61
N TYR A 356 0.75 -21.20 -3.19
CA TYR A 356 0.19 -20.18 -4.07
C TYR A 356 1.13 -19.00 -4.33
N ASN A 357 2.37 -19.07 -3.83
CA ASN A 357 3.35 -17.99 -3.95
C ASN A 357 2.78 -16.62 -3.53
N THR A 358 2.01 -16.58 -2.44
CA THR A 358 1.51 -15.33 -1.84
C THR A 358 2.68 -14.36 -1.62
N GLU A 359 2.50 -13.12 -2.07
CA GLU A 359 3.41 -11.99 -1.86
C GLU A 359 2.91 -11.03 -0.77
N LEU A 360 1.60 -11.00 -0.53
CA LEU A 360 0.96 -10.21 0.51
C LEU A 360 -0.08 -11.03 1.28
N MET A 361 0.08 -11.19 2.59
CA MET A 361 -0.94 -11.78 3.45
C MET A 361 -1.77 -10.67 4.10
N TRP A 362 -3.02 -10.53 3.66
CA TRP A 362 -3.95 -9.52 4.18
C TRP A 362 -4.92 -10.20 5.16
N CYS A 363 -4.60 -10.19 6.44
CA CYS A 363 -5.47 -10.81 7.43
C CYS A 363 -6.61 -9.87 7.81
N ASP A 364 -7.68 -10.41 8.38
CA ASP A 364 -8.78 -9.58 8.89
C ASP A 364 -9.25 -10.00 10.27
N ILE A 365 -9.84 -9.02 10.97
CA ILE A 365 -10.31 -9.06 12.36
C ILE A 365 -9.19 -9.22 13.39
N GLY A 366 -8.26 -10.15 13.19
CA GLY A 366 -7.25 -10.53 14.18
C GLY A 366 -7.76 -11.61 15.13
N GLY A 367 -7.61 -11.42 16.44
CA GLY A 367 -7.97 -12.42 17.45
C GLY A 367 -6.94 -13.53 17.64
N PRO A 368 -7.33 -14.66 18.25
CA PRO A 368 -6.42 -15.78 18.53
C PRO A 368 -5.71 -16.27 17.29
N ASN A 369 -4.38 -16.37 17.39
CA ASN A 369 -3.52 -16.62 16.26
C ASN A 369 -2.19 -17.27 16.69
N ASN A 370 -1.51 -17.87 15.71
CA ASN A 370 -0.12 -18.30 15.79
C ASN A 370 0.74 -17.50 14.80
N SER A 371 0.48 -16.20 14.67
CA SER A 371 1.06 -15.39 13.60
C SER A 371 2.56 -15.22 13.72
N THR A 372 3.15 -15.18 14.92
CA THR A 372 4.61 -15.16 15.07
C THR A 372 5.27 -16.41 14.49
N ILE A 373 4.67 -17.59 14.72
CA ILE A 373 5.12 -18.86 14.15
C ILE A 373 5.00 -18.79 12.62
N PHE A 374 3.81 -18.51 12.11
CA PHE A 374 3.56 -18.42 10.67
C PHE A 374 4.49 -17.44 9.96
N MET A 375 4.58 -16.20 10.45
CA MET A 375 5.39 -15.15 9.83
C MET A 375 6.87 -15.51 9.87
N SER A 376 7.37 -16.04 10.98
CA SER A 376 8.79 -16.45 11.06
C SER A 376 9.15 -17.47 9.98
N GLU A 377 8.31 -18.49 9.77
CA GLU A 377 8.51 -19.52 8.76
C GLU A 377 8.37 -18.97 7.34
N TRP A 378 7.31 -18.18 7.09
CA TRP A 378 7.02 -17.64 5.77
C TRP A 378 8.05 -16.60 5.31
N LEU A 379 8.41 -15.64 6.16
CA LEU A 379 9.44 -14.63 5.86
C LEU A 379 10.78 -15.29 5.54
N ASN A 380 11.19 -16.28 6.34
CA ASN A 380 12.44 -17.02 6.11
C ASN A 380 12.41 -17.81 4.80
N ARG A 381 11.30 -18.51 4.51
CA ARG A 381 11.14 -19.29 3.28
C ARG A 381 11.05 -18.40 2.04
N ALA A 382 10.33 -17.29 2.09
CA ALA A 382 10.28 -16.33 1.00
C ALA A 382 11.68 -15.78 0.69
N ARG A 383 12.45 -15.44 1.73
CA ARG A 383 13.83 -14.98 1.58
C ARG A 383 14.73 -16.04 0.94
N THR A 384 14.62 -17.34 1.25
CA THR A 384 15.41 -18.38 0.57
C THR A 384 15.03 -18.55 -0.91
N GLN A 385 13.85 -18.09 -1.30
CA GLN A 385 13.39 -18.02 -2.69
C GLN A 385 13.72 -16.68 -3.37
N GLY A 386 14.44 -15.77 -2.70
CA GLY A 386 14.75 -14.43 -3.22
C GLY A 386 13.56 -13.46 -3.25
N ARG A 387 12.45 -13.79 -2.58
CA ARG A 387 11.20 -13.04 -2.60
C ARG A 387 11.04 -12.17 -1.37
N GLN A 388 10.59 -10.94 -1.57
CA GLN A 388 10.10 -10.06 -0.50
C GLN A 388 8.59 -10.17 -0.39
N VAL A 389 8.09 -10.45 0.81
CA VAL A 389 6.65 -10.56 1.09
C VAL A 389 6.23 -9.52 2.12
N SER A 390 4.92 -9.30 2.29
CA SER A 390 4.37 -8.27 3.19
C SER A 390 3.14 -8.79 3.93
N PHE A 391 2.81 -8.21 5.08
CA PHE A 391 1.57 -8.49 5.80
C PHE A 391 1.01 -7.27 6.53
N ASN A 392 -0.31 -7.21 6.69
CA ASN A 392 -0.98 -6.06 7.31
C ASN A 392 -0.99 -6.12 8.85
N SER A 393 -1.39 -5.02 9.49
CA SER A 393 -1.53 -4.90 10.95
C SER A 393 -2.75 -5.63 11.54
N ARG A 394 -3.47 -6.43 10.75
CA ARG A 394 -4.67 -7.18 11.19
C ARG A 394 -4.38 -8.67 11.37
N CYS A 395 -3.15 -9.11 11.14
CA CYS A 395 -2.73 -10.50 11.39
C CYS A 395 -2.48 -10.82 12.87
N GLY A 396 -2.96 -10.00 13.82
CA GLY A 396 -2.66 -10.18 15.24
C GLY A 396 -1.24 -9.77 15.65
N LEU A 397 -0.55 -9.02 14.79
CA LEU A 397 0.79 -8.43 14.97
C LEU A 397 0.75 -6.96 14.53
N ASN A 398 1.82 -6.21 14.79
CA ASN A 398 1.91 -4.80 14.36
C ASN A 398 1.80 -4.63 12.83
N GLY A 399 2.27 -5.61 12.06
CA GLY A 399 2.23 -5.58 10.59
C GLY A 399 3.25 -4.64 9.96
N ASP A 400 3.43 -4.77 8.65
CA ASP A 400 4.27 -3.89 7.85
C ASP A 400 3.57 -2.55 7.52
N PHE A 401 2.24 -2.54 7.59
CA PHE A 401 1.41 -1.37 7.30
C PHE A 401 0.04 -1.45 7.99
N SER A 402 -0.54 -0.28 8.29
CA SER A 402 -1.89 -0.17 8.85
C SER A 402 -2.97 -0.07 7.77
N THR A 403 -4.23 -0.37 8.12
CA THR A 403 -5.34 -0.51 7.16
C THR A 403 -6.60 0.28 7.53
N PRO A 404 -6.60 1.63 7.40
CA PRO A 404 -7.80 2.43 7.61
C PRO A 404 -8.85 2.11 6.54
N GLU A 405 -10.00 1.60 6.97
CA GLU A 405 -11.06 1.12 6.08
C GLU A 405 -12.15 2.19 5.90
N TYR A 406 -12.58 2.42 4.65
CA TYR A 406 -13.48 3.52 4.22
C TYR A 406 -13.02 4.93 4.61
N THR A 407 -11.76 5.09 5.04
CA THR A 407 -11.22 6.37 5.49
C THR A 407 -9.79 6.58 5.05
N THR A 408 -9.39 7.85 4.99
CA THR A 408 -8.05 8.32 4.65
C THR A 408 -7.47 9.11 5.83
N ASN A 409 -6.16 9.29 5.85
CA ASN A 409 -5.54 10.17 6.83
C ASN A 409 -5.78 11.64 6.48
N GLY A 410 -5.91 12.50 7.50
CA GLY A 410 -6.05 13.95 7.29
C GLY A 410 -4.77 14.63 6.81
N ASN A 411 -3.61 14.08 7.17
CA ASN A 411 -2.28 14.59 6.85
C ASN A 411 -1.34 13.45 6.42
N THR A 412 -0.15 13.80 5.95
CA THR A 412 0.93 12.85 5.65
C THR A 412 1.27 11.99 6.86
N VAL A 413 1.40 10.67 6.63
CA VAL A 413 1.84 9.70 7.65
C VAL A 413 3.16 9.06 7.20
N VAL A 414 4.17 9.07 8.07
CA VAL A 414 5.48 8.50 7.75
C VAL A 414 5.41 6.97 7.70
N SER A 415 4.75 6.35 8.67
CA SER A 415 4.50 4.90 8.67
C SER A 415 3.64 4.50 7.48
N LYS A 416 3.93 3.36 6.87
CA LYS A 416 3.18 2.88 5.73
C LYS A 416 1.76 2.48 6.13
N TRP A 417 0.81 2.75 5.24
CA TRP A 417 -0.60 2.42 5.42
C TRP A 417 -1.27 2.15 4.06
N GLU A 418 -2.41 1.48 4.10
CA GLU A 418 -3.23 1.16 2.93
C GLU A 418 -4.71 1.36 3.26
N THR A 419 -5.38 2.30 2.59
CA THR A 419 -6.84 2.38 2.68
C THR A 419 -7.49 1.37 1.78
N ASN A 420 -8.64 0.87 2.21
CA ASN A 420 -9.46 -0.05 1.45
C ASN A 420 -10.94 0.31 1.56
N ARG A 421 -11.70 0.06 0.50
CA ARG A 421 -13.15 0.26 0.43
C ARG A 421 -13.74 -0.42 -0.79
N GLY A 422 -15.04 -0.72 -0.73
CA GLY A 422 -15.87 -1.06 -1.89
C GLY A 422 -15.89 0.01 -2.97
N MET A 423 -15.89 -0.45 -4.22
CA MET A 423 -16.42 0.32 -5.35
C MET A 423 -17.94 0.50 -5.23
N ASP A 424 -18.62 -0.47 -4.62
CA ASP A 424 -19.91 -0.25 -3.98
C ASP A 424 -19.68 0.59 -2.70
N PRO A 425 -20.33 1.76 -2.55
CA PRO A 425 -20.11 2.60 -1.37
C PRO A 425 -20.62 2.00 -0.06
N PHE A 426 -21.40 0.93 -0.08
CA PHE A 426 -22.02 0.32 1.10
C PHE A 426 -21.51 -1.10 1.41
N SER A 427 -20.81 -1.75 0.47
CA SER A 427 -20.44 -3.15 0.60
C SER A 427 -19.10 -3.46 -0.06
N PHE A 428 -18.44 -4.51 0.41
CA PHE A 428 -17.35 -5.16 -0.32
C PHE A 428 -17.93 -6.25 -1.26
N GLY A 429 -18.64 -7.23 -0.70
CA GLY A 429 -19.33 -8.25 -1.49
C GLY A 429 -20.44 -7.66 -2.38
N TYR A 430 -20.79 -8.37 -3.46
CA TYR A 430 -21.84 -7.94 -4.38
C TYR A 430 -23.17 -7.66 -3.66
N ASN A 431 -23.74 -6.47 -3.89
CA ASN A 431 -25.04 -6.06 -3.36
C ASN A 431 -26.00 -5.73 -4.52
N TYR A 432 -27.04 -6.54 -4.72
CA TYR A 432 -28.00 -6.35 -5.80
C TYR A 432 -28.85 -5.09 -5.62
N GLN A 433 -28.92 -4.55 -4.40
CA GLN A 433 -29.72 -3.36 -4.10
C GLN A 433 -29.04 -2.05 -4.50
N THR A 434 -27.72 -2.06 -4.69
CA THR A 434 -26.97 -0.85 -5.04
C THR A 434 -27.24 -0.52 -6.51
N PRO A 435 -27.87 0.63 -6.82
CA PRO A 435 -28.08 1.05 -8.20
C PRO A 435 -26.75 1.40 -8.86
N ASP A 436 -26.61 1.12 -10.16
CA ASP A 436 -25.38 1.36 -10.94
C ASP A 436 -24.83 2.78 -10.77
N ASN A 437 -25.69 3.80 -10.69
CA ASN A 437 -25.27 5.20 -10.55
C ASN A 437 -24.69 5.57 -9.17
N GLN A 438 -24.68 4.65 -8.20
CA GLN A 438 -24.09 4.86 -6.87
C GLN A 438 -22.70 4.25 -6.74
N TYR A 439 -22.30 3.36 -7.66
CA TYR A 439 -20.93 2.84 -7.68
C TYR A 439 -19.93 3.98 -7.95
N LEU A 440 -18.74 3.86 -7.38
CA LEU A 440 -17.65 4.79 -7.68
C LEU A 440 -17.38 4.81 -9.18
N ASN A 441 -17.28 6.01 -9.75
CA ASN A 441 -16.89 6.18 -11.16
C ASN A 441 -15.38 6.46 -11.28
N GLY A 442 -14.89 6.67 -12.50
CA GLY A 442 -13.47 6.95 -12.74
C GLY A 442 -12.94 8.16 -11.98
N ASN A 443 -13.73 9.23 -11.83
CA ASN A 443 -13.35 10.41 -11.05
C ASN A 443 -13.13 10.06 -9.57
N ASP A 444 -14.07 9.33 -8.96
CA ASP A 444 -13.99 9.01 -7.53
C ASP A 444 -12.78 8.13 -7.21
N ILE A 445 -12.50 7.15 -8.07
CA ILE A 445 -11.35 6.25 -7.95
C ILE A 445 -10.05 7.04 -8.07
N VAL A 446 -9.93 7.89 -9.09
CA VAL A 446 -8.73 8.70 -9.35
C VAL A 446 -8.48 9.70 -8.21
N GLN A 447 -9.50 10.42 -7.76
CA GLN A 447 -9.34 11.37 -6.66
C GLN A 447 -8.93 10.68 -5.35
N THR A 448 -9.54 9.53 -5.05
CA THR A 448 -9.17 8.73 -3.87
C THR A 448 -7.73 8.25 -3.95
N LEU A 449 -7.29 7.77 -5.11
CA LEU A 449 -5.91 7.34 -5.33
C LEU A 449 -4.93 8.49 -5.12
N VAL A 450 -5.13 9.64 -5.78
CA VAL A 450 -4.24 10.80 -5.72
C VAL A 450 -4.14 11.37 -4.30
N ASP A 451 -5.26 11.47 -3.59
CA ASP A 451 -5.26 11.91 -2.18
C ASP A 451 -4.48 10.94 -1.28
N THR A 452 -4.66 9.64 -1.51
CA THR A 452 -4.02 8.59 -0.70
C THR A 452 -2.51 8.58 -0.89
N ILE A 453 -2.02 8.61 -2.14
CA ILE A 453 -0.58 8.52 -2.42
C ILE A 453 0.19 9.76 -1.97
N SER A 454 -0.43 10.95 -1.98
CA SER A 454 0.22 12.17 -1.49
C SER A 454 0.49 12.13 0.01
N LYS A 455 -0.25 11.27 0.73
CA LYS A 455 -0.17 11.04 2.17
C LYS A 455 0.56 9.74 2.52
N ASN A 456 1.34 9.19 1.57
CA ASN A 456 2.13 7.95 1.70
C ASN A 456 1.32 6.64 1.72
N GLY A 457 0.02 6.68 1.44
CA GLY A 457 -0.83 5.50 1.45
C GLY A 457 -0.69 4.65 0.18
N ASN A 458 -1.23 3.43 0.26
CA ASN A 458 -1.74 2.69 -0.90
C ASN A 458 -3.27 2.67 -0.88
N PHE A 459 -3.90 2.53 -2.04
CA PHE A 459 -5.33 2.38 -2.20
C PHE A 459 -5.67 0.99 -2.74
N LEU A 460 -6.38 0.21 -1.94
CA LEU A 460 -6.87 -1.12 -2.28
C LEU A 460 -8.39 -1.03 -2.53
N LEU A 461 -8.78 -0.88 -3.80
CA LEU A 461 -10.17 -0.74 -4.21
C LEU A 461 -10.81 -2.11 -4.38
N ASP A 462 -11.94 -2.34 -3.73
CA ASP A 462 -12.64 -3.62 -3.79
C ASP A 462 -13.68 -3.69 -4.91
N ILE A 463 -13.76 -4.87 -5.53
CA ILE A 463 -14.88 -5.29 -6.36
C ILE A 463 -15.62 -6.48 -5.74
N GLY A 464 -16.94 -6.53 -5.96
CA GLY A 464 -17.80 -7.64 -5.57
C GLY A 464 -18.36 -8.37 -6.79
N PRO A 465 -17.74 -9.48 -7.24
CA PRO A 465 -18.28 -10.32 -8.31
C PRO A 465 -19.62 -10.97 -7.90
N THR A 466 -20.47 -11.22 -8.89
CA THR A 466 -21.74 -11.94 -8.70
C THR A 466 -21.50 -13.41 -8.38
N HIS A 467 -22.53 -14.12 -7.96
CA HIS A 467 -22.43 -15.52 -7.52
C HIS A 467 -21.86 -16.52 -8.56
N ASN A 468 -21.85 -16.18 -9.85
CA ASN A 468 -21.29 -17.01 -10.90
C ASN A 468 -19.86 -16.59 -11.32
N GLY A 469 -19.30 -15.54 -10.70
CA GLY A 469 -17.96 -15.02 -10.98
C GLY A 469 -17.89 -13.95 -12.07
N SER A 470 -19.02 -13.46 -12.59
CA SER A 470 -19.01 -12.29 -13.46
C SER A 470 -18.81 -11.01 -12.64
N ILE A 471 -17.95 -10.11 -13.12
CA ILE A 471 -17.81 -8.77 -12.53
C ILE A 471 -18.91 -7.88 -13.12
N PRO A 472 -19.75 -7.22 -12.29
CA PRO A 472 -20.78 -6.30 -12.78
C PRO A 472 -20.25 -5.28 -13.78
N GLN A 473 -20.97 -5.04 -14.88
CA GLN A 473 -20.50 -4.18 -15.98
C GLN A 473 -20.18 -2.75 -15.51
N ILE A 474 -20.94 -2.22 -14.55
CA ILE A 474 -20.69 -0.91 -13.95
C ILE A 474 -19.31 -0.85 -13.27
N MET A 475 -18.91 -1.92 -12.58
CA MET A 475 -17.58 -2.00 -11.98
C MET A 475 -16.48 -2.03 -13.03
N GLN A 476 -16.66 -2.82 -14.09
CA GLN A 476 -15.69 -2.88 -15.18
C GLN A 476 -15.54 -1.53 -15.90
N ASN A 477 -16.65 -0.83 -16.13
CA ASN A 477 -16.66 0.47 -16.77
C ASN A 477 -15.91 1.52 -15.93
N GLY A 478 -16.19 1.59 -14.62
CA GLY A 478 -15.49 2.52 -13.73
C GLY A 478 -13.99 2.22 -13.61
N LEU A 479 -13.61 0.94 -13.55
CA LEU A 479 -12.20 0.54 -13.54
C LEU A 479 -11.45 0.93 -14.82
N ARG A 480 -12.03 0.66 -16.01
CA ARG A 480 -11.43 1.07 -17.30
C ARG A 480 -11.37 2.58 -17.45
N ASP A 481 -12.41 3.27 -17.01
CA ASP A 481 -12.45 4.74 -17.05
C ASP A 481 -11.39 5.36 -16.12
N ALA A 482 -11.24 4.85 -14.89
CA ALA A 482 -10.14 5.23 -14.01
C ALA A 482 -8.77 4.92 -14.65
N GLY A 483 -8.61 3.72 -15.19
CA GLY A 483 -7.40 3.26 -15.88
C GLY A 483 -6.97 4.17 -17.04
N SER A 484 -7.93 4.71 -17.80
CA SER A 484 -7.68 5.66 -18.89
C SER A 484 -7.01 6.95 -18.42
N TRP A 485 -7.14 7.30 -17.14
CA TRP A 485 -6.41 8.39 -16.50
C TRP A 485 -5.15 7.88 -15.78
N ILE A 486 -5.24 6.82 -14.98
CA ILE A 486 -4.15 6.32 -14.15
C ILE A 486 -2.92 5.94 -14.98
N LEU A 487 -3.11 5.23 -16.11
CA LEU A 487 -2.00 4.70 -16.90
C LEU A 487 -1.12 5.81 -17.52
N PRO A 488 -1.66 6.84 -18.23
CA PRO A 488 -0.86 7.96 -18.72
C PRO A 488 -0.17 8.79 -17.61
N HIS A 489 -0.72 8.78 -16.40
CA HIS A 489 -0.20 9.53 -15.24
C HIS A 489 0.72 8.71 -14.34
N GLY A 490 1.01 7.46 -14.72
CA GLY A 490 1.67 6.48 -13.85
C GLY A 490 3.01 6.93 -13.28
N GLU A 491 3.77 7.78 -13.98
CA GLU A 491 5.05 8.34 -13.49
C GLU A 491 4.88 9.16 -12.20
N ALA A 492 3.76 9.86 -12.04
CA ALA A 492 3.45 10.66 -10.85
C ALA A 492 2.81 9.83 -9.72
N ILE A 493 2.47 8.57 -9.99
CA ILE A 493 1.78 7.66 -9.07
C ILE A 493 2.76 6.63 -8.54
N TYR A 494 3.23 5.73 -9.42
CA TYR A 494 4.06 4.59 -9.05
C TYR A 494 5.50 5.01 -8.77
N ASN A 495 6.18 4.26 -7.90
CA ASN A 495 7.58 4.55 -7.51
C ASN A 495 7.83 5.97 -6.97
N THR A 496 6.78 6.70 -6.61
CA THR A 496 6.89 8.02 -6.00
C THR A 496 6.97 7.93 -4.47
N ARG A 497 7.41 9.01 -3.85
CA ARG A 497 7.31 9.27 -2.42
C ARG A 497 6.32 10.41 -2.17
N PHE A 498 5.75 10.42 -0.97
CA PHE A 498 5.04 11.57 -0.46
C PHE A 498 6.02 12.75 -0.29
N TRP A 499 5.51 13.97 -0.35
CA TRP A 499 6.28 15.14 0.03
C TRP A 499 6.14 15.41 1.52
N SER A 500 7.25 15.49 2.25
CA SER A 500 7.23 15.58 3.71
C SER A 500 6.73 16.92 4.25
N ALA A 501 6.68 17.97 3.42
CA ALA A 501 6.29 19.31 3.87
C ALA A 501 4.77 19.43 4.08
N THR A 502 3.97 18.92 3.14
CA THR A 502 2.51 18.92 3.19
C THR A 502 1.96 17.97 2.13
N PRO A 503 0.82 17.30 2.37
CA PRO A 503 0.11 16.59 1.30
C PRO A 503 -0.58 17.55 0.31
N GLY A 504 -0.64 18.86 0.62
CA GLY A 504 -1.34 19.91 -0.12
C GLY A 504 -2.66 20.32 0.54
N THR A 505 -3.08 21.57 0.29
CA THR A 505 -4.34 22.13 0.81
C THR A 505 -5.39 22.29 -0.28
N GLY A 506 -6.67 22.22 0.08
CA GLY A 506 -7.77 22.32 -0.89
C GLY A 506 -7.64 21.27 -1.99
N ASN A 507 -7.56 21.73 -3.24
CA ASN A 507 -7.45 20.89 -4.44
C ASN A 507 -6.02 20.44 -4.76
N LEU A 508 -5.00 20.88 -4.02
CA LEU A 508 -3.61 20.53 -4.31
C LEU A 508 -3.22 19.21 -3.67
N ARG A 509 -2.55 18.34 -4.44
CA ARG A 509 -1.87 17.13 -3.93
C ARG A 509 -0.47 17.01 -4.54
N TYR A 510 0.44 16.34 -3.85
CA TYR A 510 1.84 16.25 -4.28
C TYR A 510 2.44 14.85 -4.15
N THR A 511 3.28 14.50 -5.10
CA THR A 511 4.23 13.38 -5.01
C THR A 511 5.59 13.81 -5.54
N THR A 512 6.62 13.03 -5.25
CA THR A 512 7.99 13.34 -5.70
C THR A 512 8.77 12.08 -6.03
N THR A 513 9.68 12.19 -6.97
CA THR A 513 10.71 11.20 -7.29
C THR A 513 12.08 11.83 -7.10
N HIS A 514 13.14 11.06 -7.37
CA HIS A 514 14.50 11.59 -7.36
C HIS A 514 14.68 12.81 -8.28
N ASP A 515 14.00 12.83 -9.43
CA ASP A 515 14.26 13.78 -10.54
C ASP A 515 13.09 14.73 -10.84
N ALA A 516 11.96 14.57 -10.17
CA ALA A 516 10.80 15.40 -10.42
C ALA A 516 9.91 15.62 -9.19
N PHE A 517 9.15 16.71 -9.27
CA PHE A 517 8.03 17.00 -8.38
C PHE A 517 6.73 16.99 -9.18
N TYR A 518 5.67 16.43 -8.64
CA TYR A 518 4.36 16.38 -9.30
C TYR A 518 3.35 17.16 -8.49
N ILE A 519 2.64 18.03 -9.19
CA ILE A 519 1.56 18.85 -8.64
C ILE A 519 0.26 18.33 -9.25
N PHE A 520 -0.62 17.83 -8.41
CA PHE A 520 -1.97 17.47 -8.80
C PHE A 520 -2.95 18.56 -8.39
N TYR A 521 -3.93 18.84 -9.25
CA TYR A 521 -5.05 19.71 -8.97
C TYR A 521 -6.36 18.94 -9.18
N LEU A 522 -7.11 18.71 -8.10
CA LEU A 522 -8.21 17.72 -8.02
C LEU A 522 -9.50 18.10 -8.79
N THR A 523 -9.55 19.30 -9.35
CA THR A 523 -10.70 19.77 -10.15
C THR A 523 -10.18 20.49 -11.39
N GLN A 524 -11.06 20.90 -12.30
CA GLN A 524 -10.63 21.72 -13.43
C GLN A 524 -9.89 22.98 -12.94
N PRO A 525 -8.62 23.21 -13.35
CA PRO A 525 -7.85 24.34 -12.87
C PRO A 525 -8.29 25.64 -13.53
N PRO A 526 -8.09 26.78 -12.86
CA PRO A 526 -8.20 28.09 -13.50
C PRO A 526 -7.08 28.28 -14.54
N SER A 527 -7.23 29.25 -15.43
CA SER A 527 -6.17 29.64 -16.39
C SER A 527 -4.93 30.23 -15.73
N THR A 528 -5.04 30.70 -14.49
CA THR A 528 -3.91 31.10 -13.66
C THR A 528 -4.07 30.48 -12.27
N LEU A 529 -3.17 29.57 -11.93
CA LEU A 529 -3.13 28.89 -10.64
C LEU A 529 -1.96 29.42 -9.81
N THR A 530 -2.26 29.99 -8.65
CA THR A 530 -1.25 30.44 -7.67
C THR A 530 -1.15 29.42 -6.55
N ILE A 531 0.05 28.90 -6.31
CA ILE A 531 0.34 27.86 -5.33
C ILE A 531 1.22 28.46 -4.23
N SER A 532 0.67 28.65 -3.04
CA SER A 532 1.39 29.20 -1.88
C SER A 532 2.32 28.19 -1.20
N ASP A 533 2.10 26.89 -1.42
CA ASP A 533 2.95 25.84 -0.87
C ASP A 533 4.41 25.99 -1.38
N PRO A 534 5.42 25.61 -0.58
CA PRO A 534 6.83 25.82 -0.91
C PRO A 534 7.36 24.82 -1.94
N ILE A 535 6.75 24.78 -3.14
CA ILE A 535 7.11 23.89 -4.25
C ILE A 535 8.60 24.02 -4.56
N PRO A 536 9.37 22.92 -4.69
CA PRO A 536 10.81 22.96 -4.91
C PRO A 536 11.22 23.29 -6.37
N TRP A 537 10.54 24.26 -6.98
CA TRP A 537 10.83 24.81 -8.31
C TRP A 537 11.88 25.92 -8.24
N LEU A 538 12.84 25.92 -9.18
CA LEU A 538 13.77 27.03 -9.42
C LEU A 538 13.63 27.56 -10.86
N PRO A 539 14.07 28.81 -11.12
CA PRO A 539 14.27 29.28 -12.49
C PRO A 539 15.08 28.27 -13.31
N GLY A 540 14.68 28.04 -14.55
CA GLY A 540 15.26 27.02 -15.44
C GLY A 540 14.72 25.59 -15.27
N ASP A 541 13.92 25.32 -14.23
CA ASP A 541 13.12 24.08 -14.18
C ASP A 541 11.94 24.21 -15.16
N THR A 542 11.67 23.13 -15.90
CA THR A 542 10.53 23.09 -16.83
C THR A 542 9.33 22.47 -16.15
N VAL A 543 8.19 23.16 -16.24
CA VAL A 543 6.89 22.63 -15.82
C VAL A 543 6.10 22.20 -17.05
N THR A 544 5.63 20.96 -17.08
CA THR A 544 4.80 20.43 -18.18
C THR A 544 3.52 19.82 -17.65
N ALA A 545 2.45 19.89 -18.44
CA ALA A 545 1.29 19.01 -18.24
C ALA A 545 1.75 17.54 -18.38
N LEU A 546 1.28 16.68 -17.48
CA LEU A 546 1.49 15.23 -17.54
C LEU A 546 0.14 14.57 -17.82
N GLY A 547 0.12 13.62 -18.75
CA GLY A 547 -1.09 12.90 -19.14
C GLY A 547 -2.04 13.69 -20.04
N GLY A 548 -3.19 13.08 -20.36
CA GLY A 548 -4.18 13.65 -21.26
C GLY A 548 -3.69 13.90 -22.70
N SER A 549 -4.48 14.63 -23.49
CA SER A 549 -4.13 15.01 -24.86
C SER A 549 -3.10 16.14 -24.93
N ALA A 550 -2.83 16.82 -23.82
CA ALA A 550 -1.87 17.92 -23.72
C ALA A 550 -0.54 17.51 -23.06
N ASN A 551 -0.29 16.21 -22.86
CA ASN A 551 0.91 15.69 -22.24
C ASN A 551 2.20 16.31 -22.84
N GLY A 552 3.11 16.77 -21.99
CA GLY A 552 4.36 17.41 -22.37
C GLY A 552 4.24 18.89 -22.73
N THR A 553 3.04 19.47 -22.75
CA THR A 553 2.85 20.91 -22.98
C THR A 553 3.50 21.70 -21.86
N VAL A 554 4.41 22.61 -22.22
CA VAL A 554 5.06 23.50 -21.25
C VAL A 554 4.04 24.47 -20.66
N ILE A 555 4.05 24.60 -19.34
CA ILE A 555 3.20 25.52 -18.58
C ILE A 555 4.06 26.73 -18.18
N PRO A 556 3.81 27.93 -18.74
CA PRO A 556 4.50 29.14 -18.31
C PRO A 556 4.39 29.31 -16.80
N THR A 557 5.53 29.35 -16.13
CA THR A 557 5.64 29.29 -14.68
C THR A 557 6.59 30.35 -14.18
N GLU A 558 6.19 31.07 -13.13
CA GLU A 558 7.02 32.06 -12.47
C GLU A 558 6.82 32.02 -10.94
N ARG A 559 7.84 32.45 -10.19
CA ARG A 559 7.72 32.66 -8.74
C ARG A 559 7.39 34.12 -8.46
N THR A 560 6.33 34.36 -7.71
CA THR A 560 5.94 35.69 -7.20
C THR A 560 6.07 35.72 -5.67
N SER A 561 5.79 36.87 -5.05
CA SER A 561 5.72 36.97 -3.59
C SER A 561 4.59 36.13 -2.96
N SER A 562 3.55 35.77 -3.74
CA SER A 562 2.41 34.99 -3.28
C SER A 562 2.56 33.48 -3.51
N GLY A 563 3.60 33.03 -4.22
CA GLY A 563 3.87 31.62 -4.46
C GLY A 563 4.34 31.31 -5.89
N LEU A 564 4.18 30.05 -6.29
CA LEU A 564 4.42 29.61 -7.67
C LEU A 564 3.17 29.86 -8.51
N VAL A 565 3.29 30.58 -9.63
CA VAL A 565 2.18 30.88 -10.53
C VAL A 565 2.34 30.04 -11.80
N LEU A 566 1.33 29.23 -12.11
CA LEU A 566 1.21 28.47 -13.35
C LEU A 566 0.14 29.14 -14.24
N ARG A 567 0.52 29.53 -15.46
CA ARG A 567 -0.41 30.05 -16.48
C ARG A 567 -0.82 28.91 -17.39
N ILE A 568 -1.95 28.29 -17.12
CA ILE A 568 -2.35 27.02 -17.70
C ILE A 568 -3.11 27.30 -19.02
N PRO A 569 -2.58 26.91 -20.19
CA PRO A 569 -3.26 27.14 -21.46
C PRO A 569 -4.57 26.36 -21.54
N GLN A 570 -5.56 26.89 -22.27
CA GLN A 570 -6.87 26.24 -22.41
C GLN A 570 -6.77 24.79 -22.91
N ALA A 571 -5.82 24.50 -23.81
CA ALA A 571 -5.58 23.15 -24.31
C ALA A 571 -5.14 22.16 -23.21
N ALA A 572 -4.39 22.61 -22.19
CA ALA A 572 -4.02 21.79 -21.04
C ALA A 572 -5.19 21.64 -20.05
N ILE A 573 -6.03 22.68 -19.90
CA ILE A 573 -7.25 22.63 -19.07
C ILE A 573 -8.26 21.64 -19.67
N SER A 574 -8.54 21.72 -20.97
CA SER A 574 -9.51 20.82 -21.62
C SER A 574 -8.90 19.48 -22.05
N GLY A 575 -7.58 19.34 -21.97
CA GLY A 575 -6.86 18.16 -22.45
C GLY A 575 -6.82 17.00 -21.48
N ASP A 576 -7.36 17.16 -20.27
CA ASP A 576 -7.38 16.13 -19.25
C ASP A 576 -8.73 16.13 -18.49
N LYS A 577 -8.92 15.15 -17.63
CA LYS A 577 -10.14 14.94 -16.84
C LYS A 577 -9.82 14.53 -15.42
N TYR A 578 -10.77 14.71 -14.51
CA TYR A 578 -10.71 14.32 -13.09
C TYR A 578 -9.67 15.09 -12.27
N VAL A 579 -8.38 14.90 -12.56
CA VAL A 579 -7.27 15.52 -11.86
C VAL A 579 -6.23 15.98 -12.88
N TRP A 580 -5.76 17.22 -12.77
CA TRP A 580 -4.71 17.75 -13.66
C TRP A 580 -3.36 17.57 -12.98
N CYS A 581 -2.39 16.99 -13.70
CA CYS A 581 -1.05 16.80 -13.18
C CYS A 581 -0.03 17.68 -13.90
N PHE A 582 0.82 18.36 -13.15
CA PHE A 582 1.94 19.15 -13.65
C PHE A 582 3.26 18.61 -13.10
N LYS A 583 4.17 18.24 -14.00
CA LYS A 583 5.51 17.75 -13.68
C LYS A 583 6.48 18.92 -13.66
N VAL A 584 7.11 19.16 -12.52
CA VAL A 584 8.31 19.97 -12.41
C VAL A 584 9.52 19.07 -12.60
N SER A 585 10.20 19.18 -13.73
CA SER A 585 11.44 18.45 -13.97
C SER A 585 12.61 19.21 -13.35
N TYR A 586 13.41 18.55 -12.51
CA TYR A 586 14.56 19.18 -11.86
C TYR A 586 15.75 19.30 -12.82
N THR A 587 15.67 20.25 -13.75
CA THR A 587 16.70 20.50 -14.78
C THR A 587 17.63 21.65 -14.42
N SER A 588 17.24 22.48 -13.46
CA SER A 588 17.95 23.68 -13.09
C SER A 588 19.24 23.38 -12.33
N LYS A 589 20.35 23.95 -12.84
CA LYS A 589 21.66 24.02 -12.19
C LYS A 589 21.85 25.30 -11.36
N TRP A 590 20.78 26.10 -11.20
CA TRP A 590 20.79 27.37 -10.47
C TRP A 590 21.24 27.23 -9.02
#